data_AF-S7PRS9-F1
#
_entry.id   AF-S7PRS9-F1
#
_cell.length_a   1.000
_cell.length_b   1.000
_cell.length_c   1.000
_cell.angle_alpha   90.00
_cell.angle_beta   90.00
_cell.angle_gamma   90.00
#
_symmetry.space_group_name_H-M   'P 1'
#
loop_
_entity.id
_entity.type
_entity.pdbx_description
1 polymer ?
#
loop_
_entity_poly.entity_id
_entity_poly.type
_entity_poly.pdbx_seq_one_letter_code
_entity_poly.pdbx_strand_id
1 'polypeptide(L)'
;LTHAAFVSLWRASIPIIVSGLDSALQLPWTPSYFIEKYGNMDASLIDGGTGETIQSTVEDFFKGFGLLDPQRPVLKLKDWPSDRTFKEAFPDLWADFLSILPMPDYTKPNGYFNLAAYIPRNTVVPDLGPKLYLAYQDKNCLGSTALHADVSNALNILMYASRTSDDRDGFALWHVFSPSHTPLLREYLRSLDKSIGAVDPIHA
;
A
#
# COMPACT_ATOMS: atom_id res chain seq x y z
N LEU A 1 5.24 7.85 19.78
CA LEU A 1 3.78 7.77 20.06
C LEU A 1 3.57 7.00 21.35
N THR A 2 2.86 7.55 22.34
CA THR A 2 2.53 6.80 23.57
C THR A 2 1.25 5.98 23.36
N HIS A 3 1.09 4.90 24.12
CA HIS A 3 -0.11 4.06 24.06
C HIS A 3 -1.39 4.86 24.37
N ALA A 4 -1.38 5.73 25.39
CA ALA A 4 -2.54 6.55 25.75
C ALA A 4 -2.96 7.51 24.63
N ALA A 5 -2.00 8.16 23.97
CA ALA A 5 -2.28 9.03 22.84
C ALA A 5 -2.85 8.25 21.65
N PHE A 6 -2.27 7.08 21.34
CA PHE A 6 -2.79 6.19 20.30
C PHE A 6 -4.24 5.81 20.57
N VAL A 7 -4.56 5.28 21.76
CA VAL A 7 -5.92 4.85 22.11
C VAL A 7 -6.92 6.00 22.03
N SER A 8 -6.53 7.20 22.45
CA SER A 8 -7.41 8.38 22.38
C SER A 8 -7.76 8.74 20.94
N LEU A 9 -6.77 8.81 20.04
CA LEU A 9 -6.96 9.15 18.63
C LEU A 9 -7.69 8.04 17.88
N TRP A 10 -7.33 6.79 18.15
CA TRP A 10 -7.91 5.60 17.54
C TRP A 10 -9.41 5.48 17.82
N ARG A 11 -9.82 5.71 19.08
CA ARG A 11 -11.25 5.71 19.47
C ARG A 11 -12.06 6.83 18.83
N ALA A 12 -11.40 7.92 18.44
CA ALA A 12 -12.02 9.04 17.75
C ALA A 12 -12.04 8.86 16.21
N SER A 13 -11.58 7.70 15.70
CA SER A 13 -11.46 7.43 14.26
C SER A 13 -10.60 8.47 13.51
N ILE A 14 -9.58 9.00 14.18
CA ILE A 14 -8.64 9.97 13.62
C ILE A 14 -7.46 9.21 13.01
N PRO A 15 -7.11 9.43 11.72
CA PRO A 15 -5.90 8.88 11.13
C PRO A 15 -4.64 9.31 11.88
N ILE A 16 -3.71 8.38 12.11
CA ILE A 16 -2.49 8.61 12.88
C ILE A 16 -1.29 8.46 11.96
N ILE A 17 -0.42 9.47 11.93
CA ILE A 17 0.86 9.43 11.21
C ILE A 17 1.98 9.27 12.22
N VAL A 18 2.85 8.28 11.98
CA VAL A 18 4.06 8.04 12.78
C VAL A 18 5.26 8.13 11.85
N SER A 19 6.21 9.01 12.16
CA SER A 19 7.46 9.19 11.41
C SER A 19 8.65 8.55 12.12
N GLY A 20 9.77 8.37 11.41
CA GLY A 20 11.03 7.87 11.94
C GLY A 20 11.10 6.36 12.16
N LEU A 21 10.19 5.59 11.54
CA LEU A 21 10.16 4.13 11.64
C LEU A 21 11.33 3.46 10.91
N ASP A 22 11.90 4.14 9.92
CA ASP A 22 13.00 3.71 9.07
C ASP A 22 14.31 3.46 9.83
N SER A 23 14.52 4.17 10.95
CA SER A 23 15.72 4.03 11.79
C SER A 23 15.96 2.62 12.36
N ALA A 24 14.92 1.78 12.40
CA ALA A 24 14.98 0.41 12.90
C ALA A 24 15.08 -0.65 11.79
N LEU A 25 14.98 -0.27 10.52
CA LEU A 25 15.11 -1.20 9.40
C LEU A 25 16.51 -1.79 9.32
N GLN A 26 16.59 -3.09 9.12
CA GLN A 26 17.84 -3.84 8.93
C GLN A 26 18.10 -4.15 7.46
N LEU A 27 17.05 -4.13 6.62
CA LEU A 27 17.16 -4.33 5.17
C LEU A 27 17.01 -2.99 4.43
N PRO A 28 17.59 -2.86 3.22
CA PRO A 28 17.62 -1.59 2.51
C PRO A 28 16.29 -1.20 1.83
N TRP A 29 15.40 -2.15 1.53
CA TRP A 29 14.12 -1.92 0.82
C TRP A 29 14.23 -1.08 -0.48
N THR A 30 15.41 -1.06 -1.11
CA THR A 30 15.66 -0.25 -2.32
C THR A 30 15.43 -1.03 -3.62
N PRO A 31 15.17 -0.35 -4.75
CA PRO A 31 15.09 -0.98 -6.06
C PRO A 31 16.27 -1.91 -6.37
N SER A 32 17.50 -1.50 -6.06
CA SER A 32 18.70 -2.33 -6.29
C SER A 32 18.67 -3.65 -5.52
N TYR A 33 18.20 -3.62 -4.26
CA TYR A 33 18.04 -4.83 -3.46
C TYR A 33 16.99 -5.77 -4.05
N PHE A 34 15.84 -5.23 -4.49
CA PHE A 34 14.80 -6.04 -5.11
C PHE A 34 15.25 -6.64 -6.45
N ILE A 35 16.01 -5.89 -7.26
CA ILE A 35 16.62 -6.38 -8.50
C ILE A 35 17.57 -7.55 -8.19
N GLU A 36 18.50 -7.36 -7.25
CA GLU A 36 19.51 -8.38 -6.92
C GLU A 36 18.89 -9.68 -6.39
N LYS A 37 17.90 -9.57 -5.48
CA LYS A 37 17.31 -10.74 -4.81
C LYS A 37 16.19 -11.40 -5.60
N TYR A 38 15.40 -10.61 -6.33
CA TYR A 38 14.13 -11.06 -6.89
C TYR A 38 13.95 -10.70 -8.37
N GLY A 39 14.97 -10.14 -9.03
CA GLY A 39 14.88 -9.60 -10.39
C GLY A 39 14.29 -10.56 -11.43
N ASN A 40 14.63 -11.85 -11.33
CA ASN A 40 14.16 -12.90 -12.23
C ASN A 40 12.71 -13.36 -11.98
N MET A 41 12.03 -12.86 -10.94
CA MET A 41 10.65 -13.22 -10.69
C MET A 41 9.72 -12.52 -11.69
N ASP A 42 8.72 -13.26 -12.16
CA ASP A 42 7.67 -12.71 -13.01
C ASP A 42 6.86 -11.65 -12.26
N ALA A 43 6.45 -10.61 -12.98
CA ALA A 43 5.63 -9.53 -12.48
C ALA A 43 4.54 -9.17 -13.49
N SER A 44 3.33 -8.95 -13.00
CA SER A 44 2.25 -8.32 -13.78
C SER A 44 2.22 -6.83 -13.45
N LEU A 45 2.34 -5.99 -14.46
CA LEU A 45 2.27 -4.53 -14.34
C LEU A 45 0.92 -4.04 -14.85
N ILE A 46 0.34 -3.03 -14.22
CA ILE A 46 -0.84 -2.32 -14.71
C ILE A 46 -0.39 -0.95 -15.21
N ASP A 47 -0.75 -0.59 -16.43
CA ASP A 47 -0.65 0.79 -16.91
C ASP A 47 -1.81 1.61 -16.35
N GLY A 48 -1.51 2.61 -15.53
CA GLY A 48 -2.52 3.45 -14.90
C GLY A 48 -3.33 4.30 -15.89
N GLY A 49 -2.80 4.57 -17.09
CA GLY A 49 -3.48 5.33 -18.12
C GLY A 49 -4.49 4.50 -18.94
N THR A 50 -4.15 3.24 -19.23
CA THR A 50 -4.98 2.37 -20.08
C THR A 50 -5.73 1.29 -19.30
N GLY A 51 -5.28 0.95 -18.09
CA GLY A 51 -5.74 -0.19 -17.31
C GLY A 51 -5.23 -1.55 -17.80
N GLU A 52 -4.42 -1.57 -18.86
CA GLU A 52 -3.90 -2.82 -19.44
C GLU A 52 -2.89 -3.50 -18.51
N THR A 53 -2.94 -4.83 -18.49
CA THR A 53 -1.96 -5.65 -17.76
C THR A 53 -0.83 -6.08 -18.70
N ILE A 54 0.40 -5.78 -18.31
CA ILE A 54 1.63 -6.08 -19.05
C ILE A 54 2.43 -7.12 -18.27
N GLN A 55 2.82 -8.21 -18.93
CA GLN A 55 3.74 -9.18 -18.33
C GLN A 55 5.18 -8.67 -18.39
N SER A 56 5.90 -8.78 -17.28
CA SER A 56 7.25 -8.25 -17.12
C SER A 56 8.00 -9.02 -16.03
N THR A 57 9.15 -8.49 -15.62
CA THR A 57 9.96 -9.00 -14.51
C THR A 57 10.06 -7.95 -13.41
N VAL A 58 10.41 -8.39 -12.20
CA VAL A 58 10.73 -7.48 -11.09
C VAL A 58 11.91 -6.58 -11.46
N GLU A 59 12.92 -7.12 -12.15
CA GLU A 59 14.08 -6.35 -12.60
C GLU A 59 13.67 -5.21 -13.55
N ASP A 60 12.87 -5.49 -14.58
CA ASP A 60 12.46 -4.49 -15.56
C ASP A 60 11.61 -3.38 -14.94
N PHE A 61 10.74 -3.74 -13.98
CA PHE A 61 10.00 -2.76 -13.19
C PHE A 61 10.96 -1.87 -12.38
N PHE A 62 11.87 -2.45 -11.61
CA PHE A 62 12.73 -1.64 -10.73
C PHE A 62 13.82 -0.87 -11.47
N LYS A 63 14.30 -1.34 -12.63
CA LYS A 63 15.14 -0.54 -13.55
C LYS A 63 14.43 0.73 -13.99
N GLY A 64 13.10 0.68 -14.08
CA GLY A 64 12.31 1.83 -14.44
C GLY A 64 11.93 2.76 -13.30
N PHE A 65 12.02 2.26 -12.08
CA PHE A 65 11.56 2.96 -10.89
C PHE A 65 12.42 4.19 -10.58
N GLY A 66 11.79 5.37 -10.52
CA GLY A 66 12.49 6.64 -10.31
C GLY A 66 13.09 7.29 -11.57
N LEU A 67 12.95 6.68 -12.75
CA LEU A 67 13.33 7.34 -14.00
C LEU A 67 12.31 8.42 -14.38
N LEU A 68 12.82 9.63 -14.61
CA LEU A 68 12.04 10.81 -14.96
C LEU A 68 11.86 10.91 -16.47
N ASP A 69 11.17 9.93 -17.05
CA ASP A 69 10.84 9.93 -18.47
C ASP A 69 9.37 10.37 -18.67
N PRO A 70 9.09 11.57 -19.22
CA PRO A 70 7.72 12.05 -19.42
C PRO A 70 6.87 11.16 -20.33
N GLN A 71 7.47 10.42 -21.26
CA GLN A 71 6.75 9.56 -22.21
C GLN A 71 6.44 8.18 -21.66
N ARG A 72 6.99 7.85 -20.49
CA ARG A 72 6.81 6.54 -19.90
C ARG A 72 5.42 6.38 -19.27
N PRO A 73 4.76 5.22 -19.47
CA PRO A 73 3.51 4.90 -18.77
C PRO A 73 3.68 4.91 -17.25
N VAL A 74 2.59 5.21 -16.55
CA VAL A 74 2.51 5.16 -15.09
C VAL A 74 2.22 3.72 -14.71
N LEU A 75 3.26 2.94 -14.39
CA LEU A 75 3.12 1.52 -14.11
C LEU A 75 2.95 1.25 -12.62
N LYS A 76 2.06 0.32 -12.29
CA LYS A 76 1.88 -0.25 -10.95
C LYS A 76 2.18 -1.73 -10.99
N LEU A 77 2.87 -2.24 -9.99
CA LEU A 77 3.10 -3.68 -9.86
C LEU A 77 1.90 -4.32 -9.16
N LYS A 78 1.27 -5.31 -9.83
CA LYS A 78 0.01 -5.92 -9.41
C LYS A 78 0.26 -7.15 -8.55
N ASP A 79 -0.40 -7.20 -7.39
CA ASP A 79 -0.57 -8.37 -6.53
C ASP A 79 0.70 -9.21 -6.36
N TRP A 80 1.83 -8.59 -5.99
CA TRP A 80 3.11 -9.30 -5.86
C TRP A 80 3.51 -9.49 -4.40
N PRO A 81 3.86 -10.73 -4.00
CA PRO A 81 3.89 -11.94 -4.80
C PRO A 81 2.47 -12.50 -5.04
N SER A 82 2.19 -13.04 -6.23
CA SER A 82 0.81 -13.39 -6.64
C SER A 82 0.39 -14.82 -6.28
N ASP A 83 1.35 -15.70 -5.98
CA ASP A 83 1.14 -17.14 -5.84
C ASP A 83 1.22 -17.66 -4.40
N ARG A 84 1.66 -16.81 -3.47
CA ARG A 84 1.93 -17.20 -2.07
C ARG A 84 1.82 -15.98 -1.15
N THR A 85 1.80 -16.21 0.15
CA THR A 85 1.78 -15.11 1.12
C THR A 85 3.12 -14.36 1.15
N PHE A 86 3.12 -13.09 1.53
CA PHE A 86 4.36 -12.30 1.64
C PHE A 86 5.37 -12.95 2.60
N LYS A 87 4.91 -13.54 3.71
CA LYS A 87 5.76 -14.27 4.66
C LYS A 87 6.46 -15.47 4.04
N GLU A 88 5.77 -16.21 3.18
CA GLU A 88 6.32 -17.39 2.50
C GLU A 88 7.29 -16.98 1.38
N ALA A 89 6.99 -15.92 0.64
CA ALA A 89 7.86 -15.40 -0.41
C ALA A 89 9.12 -14.72 0.13
N PHE A 90 8.95 -13.89 1.16
CA PHE A 90 9.96 -12.93 1.60
C PHE A 90 10.11 -12.95 3.12
N PRO A 91 10.58 -14.06 3.71
CA PRO A 91 10.64 -14.22 5.17
C PRO A 91 11.50 -13.16 5.86
N ASP A 92 12.61 -12.74 5.23
CA ASP A 92 13.51 -11.73 5.79
C ASP A 92 12.88 -10.32 5.76
N LEU A 93 12.27 -9.94 4.63
CA LEU A 93 11.51 -8.68 4.51
C LEU A 93 10.30 -8.68 5.45
N TRP A 94 9.64 -9.82 5.63
CA TRP A 94 8.55 -9.97 6.58
C TRP A 94 9.01 -9.69 8.01
N ALA A 95 10.11 -10.31 8.44
CA ALA A 95 10.66 -10.10 9.78
C ALA A 95 11.09 -8.64 9.99
N ASP A 96 11.74 -8.05 9.00
CA ASP A 96 12.19 -6.66 9.05
C ASP A 96 11.01 -5.68 9.12
N PHE A 97 9.97 -5.88 8.31
CA PHE A 97 8.73 -5.09 8.35
C PHE A 97 8.04 -5.19 9.72
N LEU A 98 7.91 -6.40 10.28
CA LEU A 98 7.32 -6.58 11.61
C LEU A 98 8.13 -5.90 12.72
N SER A 99 9.45 -5.74 12.54
CA SER A 99 10.32 -5.11 13.54
C SER A 99 10.01 -3.63 13.75
N ILE A 100 9.51 -2.95 12.71
CA ILE A 100 9.24 -1.50 12.71
C ILE A 100 7.78 -1.13 12.96
N LEU A 101 6.88 -2.12 13.09
CA LEU A 101 5.46 -1.84 13.30
C LEU A 101 5.21 -1.03 14.59
N PRO A 102 4.59 0.16 14.51
CA PRO A 102 4.24 0.93 15.70
C PRO A 102 3.06 0.28 16.41
N MET A 103 2.95 0.48 17.74
CA MET A 103 1.87 -0.08 18.57
C MET A 103 1.72 -1.61 18.37
N PRO A 104 2.77 -2.40 18.64
CA PRO A 104 2.83 -3.82 18.27
C PRO A 104 1.69 -4.66 18.85
N ASP A 105 1.13 -4.30 20.00
CA ASP A 105 -0.03 -4.99 20.58
C ASP A 105 -1.28 -4.90 19.70
N TYR A 106 -1.37 -3.92 18.81
CA TYR A 106 -2.47 -3.74 17.85
C TYR A 106 -2.09 -4.21 16.44
N THR A 107 -0.84 -3.97 16.02
CA THR A 107 -0.43 -4.09 14.62
C THR A 107 0.28 -5.39 14.30
N LYS A 108 0.93 -6.05 15.27
CA LYS A 108 1.58 -7.34 15.00
C LYS A 108 0.55 -8.47 14.87
N PRO A 109 0.83 -9.50 14.06
CA PRO A 109 -0.06 -10.66 13.93
C PRO A 109 -0.34 -11.41 15.24
N ASN A 110 0.54 -11.29 16.22
CA ASN A 110 0.41 -11.87 17.57
C ASN A 110 0.16 -10.82 18.65
N GLY A 111 -0.23 -9.60 18.26
CA GLY A 111 -0.51 -8.51 19.19
C GLY A 111 -1.73 -8.81 20.07
N TYR A 112 -1.65 -8.46 21.36
CA TYR A 112 -2.69 -8.76 22.34
C TYR A 112 -4.07 -8.16 21.99
N PHE A 113 -4.09 -6.97 21.39
CA PHE A 113 -5.30 -6.28 20.95
C PHE A 113 -5.63 -6.52 19.47
N ASN A 114 -4.83 -7.30 18.76
CA ASN A 114 -5.10 -7.66 17.37
C ASN A 114 -6.09 -8.83 17.31
N LEU A 115 -7.37 -8.54 17.07
CA LEU A 115 -8.42 -9.56 17.00
C LEU A 115 -8.17 -10.61 15.91
N ALA A 116 -7.40 -10.28 14.86
CA ALA A 116 -7.01 -11.24 13.84
C ALA A 116 -6.23 -12.44 14.40
N ALA A 117 -5.45 -12.24 15.47
CA ALA A 117 -4.67 -13.28 16.12
C ALA A 117 -5.55 -14.38 16.75
N TYR A 118 -6.83 -14.07 17.00
CA TYR A 118 -7.79 -14.92 17.70
C TYR A 118 -8.87 -15.48 16.78
N ILE A 119 -8.80 -15.21 15.47
CA ILE A 119 -9.73 -15.76 14.49
C ILE A 119 -9.55 -17.30 14.46
N PRO A 120 -10.64 -18.09 14.63
CA PRO A 120 -10.54 -19.53 14.60
C PRO A 120 -9.98 -20.07 13.29
N ARG A 121 -9.06 -21.04 13.35
CA ARG A 121 -8.39 -21.62 12.17
C ARG A 121 -9.33 -22.32 11.18
N ASN A 122 -10.55 -22.63 11.61
CA ASN A 122 -11.59 -23.24 10.78
C ASN A 122 -12.49 -22.20 10.07
N THR A 123 -12.11 -20.92 10.10
CA THR A 123 -12.80 -19.85 9.36
C THR A 123 -11.95 -19.36 8.19
N VAL A 124 -12.59 -18.71 7.22
CA VAL A 124 -11.86 -18.00 6.16
C VAL A 124 -11.19 -16.80 6.80
N VAL A 125 -9.90 -16.92 7.08
CA VAL A 125 -9.10 -15.79 7.56
C VAL A 125 -8.96 -14.82 6.39
N PRO A 126 -9.37 -13.55 6.54
CA PRO A 126 -9.13 -12.56 5.50
C PRO A 126 -7.62 -12.45 5.23
N ASP A 127 -7.25 -12.17 3.99
CA ASP A 127 -5.86 -11.88 3.65
C ASP A 127 -5.45 -10.53 4.28
N LEU A 128 -4.89 -10.59 5.48
CA LEU A 128 -4.51 -9.44 6.29
C LEU A 128 -3.12 -8.89 5.93
N GLY A 129 -2.52 -9.41 4.86
CA GLY A 129 -1.25 -8.94 4.37
C GLY A 129 -0.06 -9.49 5.17
N PRO A 130 1.10 -8.80 5.05
CA PRO A 130 1.29 -7.49 4.47
C PRO A 130 1.25 -7.57 2.95
N LYS A 131 0.91 -6.46 2.32
CA LYS A 131 0.84 -6.34 0.87
C LYS A 131 1.84 -5.28 0.43
N LEU A 132 2.54 -5.54 -0.68
CA LEU A 132 3.47 -4.58 -1.25
C LEU A 132 2.74 -3.77 -2.32
N TYR A 133 2.77 -2.44 -2.18
CA TYR A 133 2.22 -1.51 -3.15
C TYR A 133 3.35 -0.74 -3.81
N LEU A 134 3.62 -1.05 -5.09
CA LEU A 134 4.68 -0.41 -5.86
C LEU A 134 4.06 0.27 -7.08
N ALA A 135 4.36 1.55 -7.26
CA ALA A 135 3.91 2.30 -8.42
C ALA A 135 4.93 3.36 -8.81
N TYR A 136 5.00 3.66 -10.10
CA TYR A 136 5.72 4.83 -10.59
C TYR A 136 5.01 6.12 -10.20
N GLN A 137 5.72 7.23 -10.31
CA GLN A 137 5.16 8.55 -10.10
C GLN A 137 3.94 8.77 -11.00
N ASP A 138 2.83 9.18 -10.39
CA ASP A 138 1.65 9.61 -11.11
C ASP A 138 1.87 11.01 -11.69
N LYS A 139 1.89 11.10 -13.02
CA LYS A 139 2.09 12.35 -13.77
C LYS A 139 0.77 12.96 -14.25
N ASN A 140 -0.29 12.16 -14.24
CA ASN A 140 -1.56 12.47 -14.88
C ASN A 140 -2.69 12.69 -13.86
N CYS A 141 -2.37 12.68 -12.56
CA CYS A 141 -3.32 12.78 -11.45
C CYS A 141 -4.41 11.70 -11.51
N LEU A 142 -4.04 10.49 -11.98
CA LEU A 142 -4.94 9.34 -12.09
C LEU A 142 -5.13 8.65 -10.73
N GLY A 143 -4.16 8.79 -9.83
CA GLY A 143 -4.09 8.09 -8.55
C GLY A 143 -3.53 6.68 -8.70
N SER A 144 -2.42 6.40 -8.02
CA SER A 144 -1.85 5.03 -7.94
C SER A 144 -2.75 4.04 -7.18
N THR A 145 -3.65 4.58 -6.36
CA THR A 145 -4.68 3.88 -5.63
C THR A 145 -5.94 4.74 -5.68
N ALA A 146 -6.99 4.25 -6.34
CA ALA A 146 -8.27 4.92 -6.43
C ALA A 146 -8.93 5.03 -5.05
N LEU A 147 -9.88 5.96 -4.92
CA LEU A 147 -10.69 6.11 -3.72
C LEU A 147 -11.43 4.79 -3.42
N HIS A 148 -11.17 4.22 -2.27
CA HIS A 148 -11.84 3.01 -1.79
C HIS A 148 -12.01 3.06 -0.27
N ALA A 149 -12.78 2.11 0.25
CA ALA A 149 -12.89 1.88 1.68
C ALA A 149 -12.40 0.47 2.03
N ASP A 150 -11.48 0.39 3.00
CA ASP A 150 -11.00 -0.86 3.54
C ASP A 150 -12.04 -1.51 4.47
N VAL A 151 -12.17 -2.83 4.37
CA VAL A 151 -13.06 -3.63 5.24
C VAL A 151 -12.49 -3.86 6.64
N SER A 152 -11.18 -3.66 6.81
CA SER A 152 -10.45 -3.85 8.06
C SER A 152 -9.63 -2.61 8.39
N ASN A 153 -9.05 -2.59 9.59
CA ASN A 153 -8.07 -1.57 9.93
C ASN A 153 -6.77 -1.85 9.20
N ALA A 154 -6.16 -0.80 8.66
CA ALA A 154 -4.93 -0.89 7.88
C ALA A 154 -3.86 0.05 8.45
N LEU A 155 -2.61 -0.35 8.26
CA LEU A 155 -1.43 0.47 8.48
C LEU A 155 -0.59 0.40 7.21
N ASN A 156 -0.20 1.56 6.70
CA ASN A 156 0.66 1.70 5.53
C ASN A 156 1.97 2.35 5.94
N ILE A 157 3.10 1.80 5.48
CA ILE A 157 4.44 2.37 5.69
C ILE A 157 5.03 2.67 4.32
N LEU A 158 5.48 3.91 4.13
CA LEU A 158 6.28 4.27 2.96
C LEU A 158 7.71 3.76 3.17
N MET A 159 8.01 2.60 2.58
CA MET A 159 9.31 1.92 2.75
C MET A 159 10.42 2.54 1.87
N TYR A 160 10.05 3.03 0.69
CA TYR A 160 10.98 3.62 -0.25
C TYR A 160 10.25 4.60 -1.18
N ALA A 161 10.91 5.71 -1.51
CA ALA A 161 10.49 6.61 -2.57
C ALA A 161 11.72 7.15 -3.31
N SER A 162 11.73 7.09 -4.63
CA SER A 162 12.79 7.71 -5.43
C SER A 162 12.72 9.22 -5.32
N ARG A 163 13.88 9.89 -5.36
CA ARG A 163 13.95 11.35 -5.35
C ARG A 163 13.24 11.95 -6.57
N THR A 164 12.70 13.15 -6.39
CA THR A 164 12.06 13.92 -7.45
C THR A 164 13.09 14.53 -8.40
N SER A 165 12.64 15.08 -9.53
CA SER A 165 13.50 15.72 -10.54
C SER A 165 14.31 16.91 -10.04
N ASP A 166 13.85 17.55 -8.97
CA ASP A 166 14.53 18.66 -8.31
C ASP A 166 15.28 18.21 -7.05
N ASP A 167 15.64 16.93 -6.98
CA ASP A 167 16.42 16.33 -5.90
C ASP A 167 15.78 16.53 -4.51
N ARG A 168 14.46 16.44 -4.41
CA ARG A 168 13.75 16.35 -3.13
C ARG A 168 13.39 14.91 -2.82
N ASP A 169 13.06 14.64 -1.56
CA ASP A 169 12.59 13.33 -1.14
C ASP A 169 11.26 13.00 -1.84
N GLY A 170 11.18 11.78 -2.36
CA GLY A 170 9.94 11.26 -2.92
C GLY A 170 8.87 11.06 -1.84
N PHE A 171 7.61 11.13 -2.23
CA PHE A 171 6.49 10.98 -1.31
C PHE A 171 5.27 10.38 -2.00
N ALA A 172 4.26 10.03 -1.20
CA ALA A 172 2.92 9.74 -1.66
C ALA A 172 1.96 10.78 -1.07
N LEU A 173 1.03 11.30 -1.90
CA LEU A 173 -0.03 12.18 -1.44
C LEU A 173 -1.26 11.34 -1.07
N TRP A 174 -1.77 11.53 0.16
CA TRP A 174 -2.94 10.82 0.66
C TRP A 174 -4.09 11.80 0.92
N HIS A 175 -5.25 11.48 0.36
CA HIS A 175 -6.52 12.10 0.75
C HIS A 175 -7.32 11.07 1.54
N VAL A 176 -7.55 11.34 2.83
CA VAL A 176 -8.27 10.44 3.74
C VAL A 176 -9.55 11.12 4.19
N PHE A 177 -10.66 10.41 4.06
CA PHE A 177 -11.98 10.92 4.42
C PHE A 177 -12.54 10.15 5.62
N SER A 178 -13.27 10.85 6.48
CA SER A 178 -14.02 10.20 7.56
C SER A 178 -15.04 9.22 6.98
N PRO A 179 -15.23 8.02 7.58
CA PRO A 179 -16.32 7.12 7.22
C PRO A 179 -17.71 7.76 7.29
N SER A 180 -17.89 8.81 8.12
CA SER A 180 -19.15 9.56 8.18
C SER A 180 -19.45 10.34 6.89
N HIS A 181 -18.45 10.60 6.05
CA HIS A 181 -18.60 11.31 4.78
C HIS A 181 -18.88 10.38 3.60
N THR A 182 -18.80 9.05 3.77
CA THR A 182 -19.00 8.10 2.67
C THR A 182 -20.33 8.29 1.92
N PRO A 183 -21.49 8.55 2.57
CA PRO A 183 -22.73 8.82 1.84
C PRO A 183 -22.64 10.05 0.92
N LEU A 184 -22.04 11.15 1.41
CA LEU A 184 -21.86 12.38 0.65
C LEU A 184 -20.90 12.19 -0.51
N LEU A 185 -19.81 11.45 -0.31
CA LEU A 185 -18.85 11.12 -1.36
C LEU A 185 -19.49 10.30 -2.48
N ARG A 186 -20.32 9.31 -2.15
CA ARG A 186 -21.05 8.53 -3.16
C ARG A 186 -22.00 9.39 -3.98
N GLU A 187 -22.73 10.30 -3.33
CA GLU A 187 -23.61 11.24 -4.02
C GLU A 187 -22.82 12.16 -4.95
N TYR A 188 -21.73 12.72 -4.46
CA TYR A 188 -20.85 13.58 -5.25
C TYR A 188 -20.27 12.86 -6.46
N LEU A 189 -19.72 11.66 -6.31
CA LEU A 189 -19.14 10.89 -7.42
C LEU A 189 -20.20 10.54 -8.49
N ARG A 190 -21.41 10.16 -8.08
CA ARG A 190 -22.54 9.94 -9.01
C ARG A 190 -22.99 11.22 -9.72
N SER A 191 -22.80 12.38 -9.08
CA SER A 191 -23.08 13.67 -9.72
C SER A 191 -22.07 14.03 -10.80
N LEU A 192 -20.82 13.58 -10.66
CA LEU A 192 -19.74 13.78 -11.64
C LEU A 192 -19.87 12.85 -12.85
N ASP A 193 -20.27 11.60 -12.63
CA ASP A 193 -20.49 10.64 -13.70
C ASP A 193 -21.79 9.85 -13.50
N LYS A 194 -22.79 10.21 -14.31
CA LYS A 194 -24.12 9.57 -14.29
C LYS A 194 -24.11 8.14 -14.85
N SER A 195 -23.05 7.74 -15.55
CA SER A 195 -22.93 6.39 -16.14
C SER A 195 -22.66 5.30 -15.09
N ILE A 196 -22.14 5.68 -13.92
CA ILE A 196 -21.90 4.79 -12.76
C ILE A 196 -23.20 4.04 -12.36
N GLY A 197 -24.36 4.67 -12.57
CA GLY A 197 -25.66 4.05 -12.33
C GLY A 197 -25.81 3.53 -10.90
N ALA A 198 -26.11 2.25 -10.76
CA ALA A 198 -26.33 1.59 -9.46
C ALA A 198 -25.04 1.05 -8.80
N VAL A 199 -23.90 1.07 -9.50
CA VAL A 199 -22.62 0.60 -8.95
C VAL A 199 -22.19 1.52 -7.79
N ASP A 200 -21.56 0.96 -6.76
CA ASP A 200 -21.01 1.77 -5.68
C ASP A 200 -19.66 2.37 -6.13
N PRO A 201 -19.57 3.69 -6.31
CA PRO A 201 -18.34 4.33 -6.85
C PRO A 201 -17.13 4.27 -5.92
N ILE A 202 -17.28 3.80 -4.67
CA ILE A 202 -16.17 3.65 -3.71
C ILE A 202 -15.72 2.17 -3.60
N HIS A 203 -16.50 1.23 -4.12
CA HIS A 203 -16.16 -0.21 -4.14
C HIS A 203 -16.05 -0.77 -5.57
N ALA A 204 -16.02 0.11 -6.57
CA ALA A 204 -15.90 -0.21 -8.00
C ALA A 204 -14.45 -0.45 -8.42
#